data_AF-A0A7K5G0J8-F1
#
_entry.id   AF-A0A7K5G0J8-F1
#
_cell.length_a   1.000
_cell.length_b   1.000
_cell.length_c   1.000
_cell.angle_alpha   90.00
_cell.angle_beta   90.00
_cell.angle_gamma   90.00
#
_symmetry.space_group_name_H-M   'P 1'
#
loop_
_entity.id
_entity.type
_entity.pdbx_description
1 polymer ?
#
loop_
_entity_poly.entity_id
_entity_poly.type
_entity_poly.pdbx_seq_one_letter_code
_entity_poly.pdbx_strand_id
1 'polypeptide(L)'
;TECEKEPGSLLWIFVMVGNMVRGMGETPIMPLGISYLDDFAKAENSPFYLSCLQAATVFGPFFGLLLASFCAELFVDLGSVDAEDIIITPTDARWVGAWWLGFLICASLNLLVGIPFWFLPRSLLKEGESNETLETNKNSVVPLQENNKNEAKQTL
;
A
#
# COMPACT_ATOMS: atom_id res chain seq x y z
N THR A 1 -45.39 -25.21 -15.90
CA THR A 1 -43.93 -25.39 -16.04
C THR A 1 -43.30 -24.11 -15.53
N GLU A 2 -42.97 -24.08 -14.25
CA GLU A 2 -42.34 -22.91 -13.63
C GLU A 2 -40.91 -22.79 -14.16
N CYS A 3 -40.61 -21.63 -14.73
CA CYS A 3 -39.25 -21.23 -15.07
C CYS A 3 -38.61 -20.72 -13.77
N GLU A 4 -37.82 -21.56 -13.11
CA GLU A 4 -36.86 -21.08 -12.12
C GLU A 4 -35.93 -20.10 -12.82
N LYS A 5 -36.09 -18.81 -12.53
CA LYS A 5 -35.03 -17.84 -12.79
C LYS A 5 -33.87 -18.23 -11.87
N GLU A 6 -32.84 -18.87 -12.42
CA GLU A 6 -31.55 -18.96 -11.73
C GLU A 6 -31.18 -17.55 -11.26
N PRO A 7 -30.97 -17.33 -9.95
CA PRO A 7 -30.47 -16.06 -9.48
C PRO A 7 -29.09 -15.89 -10.11
N GLY A 8 -28.98 -14.97 -11.07
CA GLY A 8 -27.70 -14.62 -11.69
C GLY A 8 -26.67 -14.44 -10.58
N SER A 9 -25.67 -15.33 -10.59
CA SER A 9 -24.73 -15.56 -9.50
C SER A 9 -24.30 -14.26 -8.79
N LEU A 10 -24.65 -14.13 -7.50
CA LEU A 10 -24.26 -13.00 -6.63
C LEU A 10 -22.74 -12.88 -6.43
N LEU A 11 -21.95 -13.81 -6.97
CA LEU A 11 -20.51 -13.90 -6.83
C LEU A 11 -19.77 -12.68 -7.43
N TRP A 12 -20.33 -12.05 -8.46
CA TRP A 12 -19.79 -10.81 -9.05
C TRP A 12 -19.83 -9.61 -8.10
N ILE A 13 -20.74 -9.59 -7.13
CA ILE A 13 -20.82 -8.51 -6.13
C ILE A 13 -19.58 -8.56 -5.23
N PHE A 14 -19.11 -9.74 -4.85
CA PHE A 14 -17.89 -9.87 -4.05
C PHE A 14 -16.65 -9.37 -4.82
N VAL A 15 -16.59 -9.61 -6.13
CA VAL A 15 -15.53 -9.07 -6.99
C VAL A 15 -15.59 -7.54 -7.04
N MET A 16 -16.78 -6.95 -7.17
CA MET A 16 -16.96 -5.50 -7.19
C MET A 16 -16.56 -4.86 -5.85
N VAL A 17 -17.04 -5.41 -4.74
CA VAL A 17 -16.67 -4.95 -3.39
C VAL A 17 -15.17 -5.09 -3.16
N GLY A 18 -14.56 -6.20 -3.57
CA GLY A 18 -13.12 -6.42 -3.48
C GLY A 18 -12.30 -5.35 -4.22
N ASN A 19 -12.70 -5.01 -5.45
CA ASN A 19 -12.03 -3.96 -6.24
C ASN A 19 -12.24 -2.56 -5.62
N MET A 20 -13.40 -2.30 -5.03
CA MET A 20 -13.68 -1.05 -4.33
C MET A 20 -12.78 -0.91 -3.09
N VAL A 21 -12.69 -1.95 -2.25
CA VAL A 21 -11.82 -1.97 -1.07
C VAL A 21 -10.36 -1.83 -1.47
N ARG A 22 -9.92 -2.52 -2.53
CA ARG A 22 -8.57 -2.39 -3.08
C ARG A 22 -8.28 -0.95 -3.51
N GLY A 23 -9.18 -0.31 -4.25
CA GLY A 23 -9.01 1.08 -4.70
C GLY A 23 -8.93 2.08 -3.55
N MET A 24 -9.76 1.90 -2.51
CA MET A 24 -9.69 2.71 -1.29
C MET A 24 -8.35 2.56 -0.57
N GLY A 25 -7.81 1.34 -0.50
CA GLY A 25 -6.51 1.07 0.11
C GLY A 25 -5.33 1.66 -0.66
N GLU A 26 -5.40 1.70 -2.00
CA GLU A 26 -4.31 2.20 -2.86
C GLU A 26 -4.21 3.73 -2.86
N THR A 27 -5.35 4.41 -2.75
CA THR A 27 -5.45 5.88 -2.86
C THR A 27 -4.49 6.66 -1.95
N PRO A 28 -4.37 6.35 -0.64
CA PRO A 28 -3.51 7.13 0.24
C PRO A 28 -2.03 6.74 0.20
N ILE A 29 -1.66 5.59 -0.39
CA ILE A 29 -0.30 5.02 -0.24
C ILE A 29 0.77 5.95 -0.83
N MET A 30 0.60 6.38 -2.08
CA MET A 30 1.54 7.30 -2.72
C MET A 30 1.60 8.67 -2.05
N PRO A 31 0.47 9.41 -1.87
CA PRO A 31 0.54 10.75 -1.31
C PRO A 31 1.03 10.76 0.14
N LEU A 32 0.55 9.84 1.00
CA LEU A 32 1.04 9.76 2.37
C LEU A 32 2.51 9.33 2.43
N GLY A 33 2.94 8.40 1.57
CA GLY A 33 4.34 7.94 1.52
C GLY A 33 5.30 9.07 1.15
N ILE A 34 4.95 9.89 0.15
CA ILE A 34 5.78 11.04 -0.27
C ILE A 34 5.78 12.12 0.80
N SER A 35 4.62 12.52 1.33
CA SER A 35 4.55 13.55 2.37
C SER A 35 5.31 13.14 3.62
N TYR A 36 5.17 11.88 4.05
CA TYR A 36 5.93 11.34 5.16
C TYR A 36 7.43 11.40 4.90
N LEU A 37 7.88 10.97 3.72
CA LEU A 37 9.30 10.98 3.40
C LEU A 37 9.88 12.40 3.36
N ASP A 38 9.14 13.35 2.79
CA ASP A 38 9.54 14.76 2.72
C ASP A 38 9.60 15.43 4.11
N ASP A 39 8.64 15.12 4.98
CA ASP A 39 8.58 15.67 6.34
C ASP A 39 9.76 15.20 7.20
N PHE A 40 10.23 13.95 7.02
CA PHE A 40 11.31 13.37 7.82
C PHE A 40 12.71 13.47 7.18
N ALA A 41 12.82 13.70 5.87
CA ALA A 41 14.10 13.84 5.19
C ALA A 41 14.73 15.24 5.39
N LYS A 42 16.08 15.29 5.43
CA LYS A 42 16.82 16.55 5.29
C LYS A 42 16.75 17.06 3.85
N ALA A 43 16.73 18.37 3.68
CA ALA A 43 16.68 19.01 2.36
C ALA A 43 17.82 18.58 1.41
N GLU A 44 18.99 18.21 1.96
CA GLU A 44 20.14 17.75 1.17
C GLU A 44 19.97 16.31 0.62
N ASN A 45 19.28 15.43 1.36
CA ASN A 45 19.16 14.00 1.03
C ASN A 45 17.76 13.59 0.54
N SER A 46 16.74 14.44 0.78
CA SER A 46 15.36 14.25 0.31
C SER A 46 15.25 13.81 -1.16
N PRO A 47 15.93 14.45 -2.15
CA PRO A 47 15.80 14.04 -3.55
C PRO A 47 16.31 12.61 -3.81
N PHE A 48 17.31 12.14 -3.05
CA PHE A 48 17.82 10.78 -3.20
C PHE A 48 16.80 9.75 -2.70
N TYR A 49 16.20 9.97 -1.52
CA TYR A 49 15.18 9.05 -1.00
C TYR A 49 13.94 9.02 -1.88
N LEU A 50 13.50 10.18 -2.38
CA LEU A 50 12.35 10.26 -3.29
C LEU A 50 12.64 9.56 -4.62
N SER A 51 13.88 9.64 -5.11
CA SER A 51 14.32 8.92 -6.31
C SER A 51 14.29 7.40 -6.11
N CYS A 52 14.67 6.91 -4.93
CA CYS A 52 14.58 5.48 -4.60
C CYS A 52 13.12 5.01 -4.54
N LEU A 53 12.22 5.79 -3.94
CA LEU A 53 10.79 5.51 -3.90
C LEU A 53 10.21 5.42 -5.32
N GLN A 54 10.57 6.35 -6.19
CA GLN A 54 10.12 6.36 -7.58
C GLN A 54 10.70 5.20 -8.39
N ALA A 55 11.96 4.81 -8.16
CA ALA A 55 12.55 3.65 -8.79
C ALA A 55 11.77 2.37 -8.44
N ALA A 56 11.37 2.20 -7.17
CA ALA A 56 10.54 1.07 -6.75
C ALA A 56 9.19 1.04 -7.48
N THR A 57 8.56 2.19 -7.70
CA THR A 57 7.33 2.31 -8.51
C THR A 57 7.55 1.84 -9.95
N VAL A 58 8.70 2.14 -10.56
CA VAL A 58 9.04 1.70 -11.92
C VAL A 58 9.29 0.19 -11.97
N PHE A 59 9.89 -0.40 -10.92
CA PHE A 59 10.10 -1.84 -10.85
C PHE A 59 8.82 -2.65 -10.58
N GLY A 60 7.83 -2.06 -9.90
CA GLY A 60 6.56 -2.70 -9.57
C GLY A 60 5.88 -3.41 -10.75
N PRO A 61 5.66 -2.74 -11.90
CA PRO A 61 5.11 -3.36 -13.10
C PRO A 61 5.88 -4.57 -13.61
N PHE A 62 7.22 -4.57 -13.52
CA PHE A 62 8.03 -5.71 -13.96
C PHE A 62 7.75 -6.93 -13.09
N PHE A 63 7.80 -6.78 -11.77
CA PHE A 63 7.50 -7.89 -10.85
C PHE A 63 6.04 -8.33 -10.94
N GLY A 64 5.11 -7.40 -11.14
CA GLY A 64 3.69 -7.69 -11.32
C GLY A 64 3.41 -8.51 -12.57
N LEU A 65 4.02 -8.15 -13.70
CA LEU A 65 3.88 -8.90 -14.95
C LEU A 65 4.53 -10.28 -14.88
N LEU A 66 5.69 -10.40 -14.24
CA LEU A 66 6.34 -11.70 -14.03
C LEU A 66 5.48 -12.62 -13.16
N LEU A 67 4.94 -12.10 -12.05
CA LEU A 67 4.05 -12.87 -11.18
C LEU A 67 2.74 -13.23 -11.88
N ALA A 68 2.17 -12.32 -12.66
CA ALA A 68 0.96 -12.57 -13.45
C ALA A 68 1.20 -13.66 -14.52
N SER A 69 2.35 -13.63 -15.20
CA SER A 69 2.74 -14.69 -16.15
C SER A 69 2.84 -16.04 -15.47
N PHE A 70 3.50 -16.11 -14.31
CA PHE A 70 3.60 -17.34 -13.53
C PHE A 70 2.22 -17.85 -13.06
N CYS A 71 1.34 -16.96 -12.59
CA CYS A 71 -0.02 -17.33 -12.20
C CYS A 71 -0.85 -17.80 -13.40
N ALA A 72 -0.58 -17.29 -14.60
CA ALA A 72 -1.24 -17.71 -15.83
C ALA A 72 -0.79 -19.12 -16.28
N GLU A 73 0.44 -19.54 -15.96
CA GLU A 73 0.98 -20.87 -16.25
C GLU A 73 0.53 -21.97 -15.27
N LEU A 74 -0.09 -21.61 -14.15
CA LEU A 74 -0.69 -22.55 -13.20
C LEU A 74 -2.19 -22.72 -13.49
N PHE A 75 -2.68 -23.95 -13.57
CA PHE A 75 -4.11 -24.20 -13.80
C PHE A 75 -4.96 -23.82 -12.57
N VAL A 76 -6.20 -23.35 -12.78
CA VAL A 76 -7.11 -22.86 -11.71
C VAL A 76 -7.32 -23.86 -10.57
N ASP A 77 -7.32 -25.16 -10.87
CA ASP A 77 -7.50 -26.23 -9.89
C ASP A 77 -6.14 -26.85 -9.48
N LEU A 78 -5.36 -26.12 -8.68
CA LEU A 78 -4.21 -26.70 -7.98
C LEU A 78 -4.69 -27.82 -7.04
N GLY A 79 -4.69 -29.07 -7.51
CA GLY A 79 -4.89 -30.27 -6.70
C GLY A 79 -6.28 -30.94 -6.74
N SER A 80 -7.21 -30.57 -7.63
CA SER A 80 -8.48 -31.33 -7.78
C SER A 80 -8.42 -32.43 -8.85
N VAL A 81 -7.38 -32.43 -9.68
CA VAL A 81 -7.14 -33.42 -10.74
C VAL A 81 -5.65 -33.73 -10.79
N ASP A 82 -5.29 -35.00 -10.69
CA ASP A 82 -3.93 -35.47 -11.02
C ASP A 82 -3.56 -35.00 -12.43
N ALA A 83 -2.48 -34.24 -12.55
CA ALA A 83 -1.91 -33.80 -13.82
C ALA A 83 -1.47 -34.98 -14.73
N GLU A 84 -1.52 -36.21 -14.20
CA GLU A 84 -1.25 -37.44 -14.95
C GLU A 84 -2.46 -37.98 -15.72
N ASP A 85 -3.70 -37.58 -15.39
CA ASP A 85 -4.92 -38.15 -15.97
C ASP A 85 -5.63 -37.27 -17.01
N ILE A 86 -5.21 -36.00 -17.17
CA ILE A 86 -5.78 -35.14 -18.22
C ILE A 86 -4.68 -34.41 -18.98
N ILE A 87 -4.52 -34.81 -20.25
CA ILE A 87 -3.71 -34.16 -21.28
C ILE A 87 -4.36 -32.80 -21.63
N ILE A 88 -4.35 -31.84 -20.72
CA ILE A 88 -4.68 -30.44 -21.03
C ILE A 88 -3.37 -29.71 -21.15
N THR A 89 -3.00 -29.41 -22.39
CA THR A 89 -1.83 -28.61 -22.69
C THR A 89 -2.22 -27.13 -22.47
N PRO A 90 -1.32 -26.25 -21.97
CA PRO A 90 -1.60 -24.81 -21.84
C PRO A 90 -1.98 -24.08 -23.14
N THR A 91 -1.97 -24.78 -24.28
CA THR A 91 -2.45 -24.33 -25.59
C THR A 91 -3.97 -24.52 -25.81
N ASP A 92 -4.68 -25.22 -24.92
CA ASP A 92 -6.12 -25.42 -25.05
C ASP A 92 -6.92 -24.18 -24.63
N ALA A 93 -7.94 -23.81 -25.41
CA ALA A 93 -8.81 -22.64 -25.16
C ALA A 93 -9.60 -22.69 -23.83
N ARG A 94 -9.54 -23.82 -23.13
CA ARG A 94 -10.15 -24.04 -21.81
C ARG A 94 -9.19 -23.72 -20.66
N TRP A 95 -7.93 -23.41 -20.96
CA TRP A 95 -6.93 -23.02 -19.98
C TRP A 95 -7.29 -21.65 -19.39
N VAL A 96 -7.75 -21.67 -18.15
CA VAL A 96 -7.85 -20.47 -17.32
C VAL A 96 -6.75 -20.62 -16.27
N GLY A 97 -5.79 -19.70 -16.28
CA GLY A 97 -4.73 -19.67 -15.28
C GLY A 97 -5.28 -19.25 -13.92
N ALA A 98 -4.56 -19.61 -12.85
CA ALA A 98 -4.89 -19.33 -11.46
C ALA A 98 -4.78 -17.83 -11.12
N TRP A 99 -5.62 -17.00 -11.74
CA TRP A 99 -5.67 -15.54 -11.59
C TRP A 99 -5.87 -15.08 -10.15
N TRP A 100 -6.62 -15.87 -9.36
CA TRP A 100 -6.87 -15.62 -7.94
C TRP A 100 -5.59 -15.72 -7.09
N LEU A 101 -4.63 -16.55 -7.51
CA LEU A 101 -3.40 -16.79 -6.77
C LEU A 101 -2.55 -15.53 -6.65
N GLY A 102 -2.51 -14.71 -7.70
CA GLY A 102 -1.81 -13.43 -7.70
C GLY A 102 -2.34 -12.48 -6.60
N PHE A 103 -3.65 -12.44 -6.38
CA PHE A 103 -4.24 -11.62 -5.30
C PHE A 103 -3.82 -12.12 -3.91
N LEU A 104 -3.77 -13.44 -3.69
CA LEU A 104 -3.36 -14.00 -2.40
C LEU A 104 -1.89 -13.74 -2.11
N ILE A 105 -1.01 -13.89 -3.10
CA ILE A 105 0.42 -13.62 -2.97
C ILE A 105 0.64 -12.13 -2.66
N CYS A 106 0.05 -11.24 -3.46
CA CYS A 106 0.16 -9.80 -3.26
C CYS A 106 -0.42 -9.34 -1.91
N ALA A 107 -1.56 -9.90 -1.48
CA ALA A 107 -2.16 -9.59 -0.19
C ALA A 107 -1.26 -10.04 0.97
N SER A 108 -0.69 -11.25 0.88
CA SER A 108 0.22 -11.79 1.90
C SER A 108 1.49 -10.95 2.04
N LEU A 109 2.09 -10.52 0.91
CA LEU A 109 3.25 -9.63 0.91
C LEU A 109 2.92 -8.26 1.51
N ASN A 110 1.76 -7.69 1.18
CA ASN A 110 1.31 -6.42 1.78
C ASN A 110 1.11 -6.54 3.29
N LEU A 111 0.51 -7.63 3.75
CA LEU A 111 0.37 -7.90 5.19
C LEU A 111 1.73 -8.02 5.87
N LEU A 112 2.68 -8.71 5.23
CA LEU A 112 4.03 -8.87 5.77
C LEU A 112 4.77 -7.53 5.89
N VAL A 113 4.59 -6.61 4.94
CA VAL A 113 5.14 -5.23 4.98
C VAL A 113 4.38 -4.35 5.97
N GLY A 114 3.07 -4.58 6.17
CA GLY A 114 2.26 -3.86 7.15
C GLY A 114 2.65 -4.17 8.60
N ILE A 115 3.09 -5.39 8.89
CA ILE A 115 3.53 -5.80 10.24
C ILE A 115 4.62 -4.87 10.80
N PRO A 116 5.80 -4.70 10.17
CA PRO A 116 6.84 -3.83 10.70
C PRO A 116 6.41 -2.36 10.78
N PHE A 117 5.53 -1.91 9.88
CA PHE A 117 4.97 -0.55 9.94
C PHE A 117 4.09 -0.33 11.18
N TRP A 118 3.39 -1.36 11.66
CA TRP A 118 2.63 -1.29 12.92
C TRP A 118 3.53 -1.12 14.15
N PHE A 119 4.75 -1.66 14.08
CA PHE A 119 5.76 -1.56 15.14
C PHE A 119 6.58 -0.26 15.08
N LEU A 120 6.29 0.63 14.13
CA LEU A 120 6.98 1.92 14.02
C LEU A 120 6.64 2.82 15.22
N PRO A 121 7.64 3.42 15.90
CA PRO A 121 7.39 4.29 17.05
C PRO A 121 6.54 5.52 16.64
N ARG A 122 5.57 5.89 17.47
CA ARG A 122 4.63 7.01 17.23
C ARG A 122 5.29 8.37 16.95
N SER A 123 6.56 8.52 17.28
CA SER A 123 7.33 9.74 17.07
C SER A 123 8.67 9.36 16.48
N LEU A 124 8.83 9.61 15.18
CA LEU A 124 10.14 9.58 14.55
C LEU A 124 10.71 10.99 14.60
N LEU A 125 11.94 11.12 15.07
CA LEU A 125 12.65 12.39 15.03
C LEU A 125 13.04 12.66 13.58
N LYS A 126 12.83 13.90 13.12
CA LYS A 126 13.32 14.32 11.81
C LYS A 126 14.82 14.11 11.75
N GLU A 127 15.33 13.65 10.61
CA GLU A 127 16.74 13.40 10.45
C GLU A 127 17.53 14.70 10.72
N GLY A 128 18.29 14.75 11.83
CA GLY A 128 19.02 15.94 12.27
C GLY A 128 18.42 16.75 13.41
N GLU A 129 17.19 16.48 13.87
CA GLU A 129 16.67 17.04 15.12
C GLU A 129 17.05 16.12 16.29
N SER A 130 18.07 16.51 17.06
CA SER A 130 18.25 15.98 18.41
C SER A 130 17.21 16.62 19.34
N ASN A 131 16.84 15.93 20.43
CA ASN A 131 15.89 16.43 21.44
C ASN A 131 16.25 17.83 22.00
N GLU A 132 17.49 18.29 21.83
CA GLU A 132 17.97 19.59 22.27
C GLU A 132 17.44 20.76 21.42
N THR A 133 17.25 20.59 20.11
CA THR A 133 16.79 21.65 19.20
C THR A 133 15.30 21.94 19.38
N LEU A 134 14.50 20.90 19.64
CA LEU A 134 13.06 21.00 19.95
C LEU A 134 12.80 21.69 21.29
N GLU A 135 13.56 21.35 22.34
CA GLU A 135 13.48 22.00 23.65
C GLU A 135 13.90 23.48 23.56
N THR A 136 14.94 23.80 22.78
CA THR A 136 15.40 25.19 22.60
C THR A 136 14.38 26.04 21.82
N ASN A 137 13.76 25.47 20.78
CA ASN A 137 12.72 26.17 20.00
C ASN A 137 11.47 26.43 20.85
N LYS A 138 11.02 25.40 21.59
CA LYS A 138 9.87 25.51 22.50
C LYS A 138 10.12 26.55 23.60
N ASN A 139 11.30 26.54 24.22
CA ASN A 139 11.67 27.53 25.25
C ASN A 139 11.87 28.95 24.71
N SER A 140 12.13 29.13 23.40
CA SER A 140 12.25 30.46 22.78
C SER A 140 10.91 31.00 22.25
N VAL A 141 9.99 30.12 21.86
CA VAL A 141 8.66 30.50 21.34
C VAL A 141 7.67 30.80 22.47
N VAL A 142 7.76 30.11 23.60
CA VAL A 142 6.89 30.33 24.78
C VAL A 142 6.98 31.77 25.33
N PRO A 143 8.17 32.37 25.55
CA PRO A 143 8.29 33.75 26.04
C PRO A 143 7.75 34.79 25.06
N LEU A 144 7.94 34.57 23.74
CA LEU A 144 7.48 35.49 22.70
C LEU A 144 5.95 35.48 22.59
N GLN A 145 5.31 34.31 22.67
CA GLN A 145 3.86 34.21 22.68
C GLN A 145 3.25 34.82 23.94
N GLU A 146 3.90 34.64 25.09
CA GLU A 146 3.44 35.20 26.36
C GLU A 146 3.56 36.73 26.39
N ASN A 147 4.66 37.30 25.86
CA ASN A 147 4.81 38.75 25.71
C ASN A 147 3.74 39.35 24.79
N ASN A 148 3.53 38.77 23.61
CA ASN A 148 2.52 39.26 22.66
C ASN A 148 1.09 39.21 23.26
N LYS A 149 0.79 38.18 24.07
CA LYS A 149 -0.51 38.04 24.73
C LYS A 149 -0.72 39.04 25.86
N ASN A 150 0.36 39.47 26.51
CA ASN A 150 0.34 40.48 27.57
C ASN A 150 0.19 41.90 26.98
N GLU A 151 0.85 42.18 25.87
CA GLU A 151 0.69 43.45 25.13
C GLU A 151 -0.72 43.63 24.57
N ALA A 152 -1.34 42.55 24.07
CA ALA A 152 -2.73 42.57 23.60
C ALA A 152 -3.76 42.80 24.73
N LYS A 153 -3.40 42.56 26.00
CA LYS A 153 -4.24 42.84 27.17
C LYS A 153 -4.05 44.24 27.74
N GLN A 154 -2.92 44.90 27.47
CA GLN A 154 -2.64 46.27 27.92
C GLN A 154 -3.20 47.35 26.97
N THR A 155 -3.60 46.96 25.77
CA THR A 155 -4.15 47.85 24.73
C THR A 155 -5.69 47.90 24.70
N LEU A 156 -6.34 47.27 25.69
CA LEU A 156 -7.79 47.28 25.96
C LEU A 156 -8.07 47.96 27.30
#